data_AF-H1HDW8-F1
#
_entry.id   AF-H1HDW8-F1
#
_cell.length_a   1.000
_cell.length_b   1.000
_cell.length_c   1.000
_cell.angle_alpha   90.00
_cell.angle_beta   90.00
_cell.angle_gamma   90.00
#
_symmetry.space_group_name_H-M   'P 1'
#
loop_
_entity.id
_entity.type
_entity.pdbx_description
1 polymer ?
#
loop_
_entity_poly.entity_id
_entity_poly.type
_entity_poly.pdbx_seq_one_letter_code
_entity_poly.pdbx_strand_id
1 'polypeptide(L)' 'MEEKIIKDLKDIIMKLDQETINNLIKKSTSKEDKFFYNELYNLSLQMKQQKLIKEEKY' A
#
# COMPACT_ATOMS: atom_id res chain seq x y z
N MET A 1 11.08 5.88 23.94
CA MET A 1 10.81 5.27 22.62
C MET A 1 9.56 5.98 22.13
N GLU A 2 9.67 6.87 21.14
CA GLU A 2 8.48 7.52 20.59
C GLU A 2 7.66 6.47 19.86
N GLU A 3 6.50 6.12 20.42
CA GLU A 3 5.47 5.40 19.68
C GLU A 3 5.16 6.23 18.44
N LYS A 4 5.53 5.74 17.26
CA LYS A 4 5.07 6.29 16.00
C LYS A 4 3.56 6.12 15.99
N ILE A 5 2.82 7.16 16.39
CA ILE A 5 1.38 7.22 16.22
C ILE A 5 1.13 7.05 14.72
N ILE A 6 0.66 5.86 14.34
CA ILE A 6 0.08 5.61 13.04
C ILE A 6 -1.16 6.49 13.00
N LYS A 7 -1.03 7.71 12.47
CA LYS A 7 -2.12 8.70 12.52
C LYS A 7 -3.30 8.33 11.62
N ASP A 8 -3.09 7.51 10.58
CA ASP A 8 -4.16 7.10 9.67
C ASP A 8 -3.78 5.85 8.84
N LEU A 9 -4.70 4.89 8.71
CA LEU A 9 -4.53 3.69 7.85
C LEU A 9 -4.25 4.09 6.40
N LYS A 10 -4.86 5.20 5.98
CA LYS A 10 -4.69 5.79 4.66
C LYS A 10 -3.23 6.09 4.34
N ASP A 11 -2.51 6.68 5.29
CA ASP A 11 -1.10 7.05 5.13
C ASP A 11 -0.19 5.84 5.07
N ILE A 12 -0.52 4.76 5.78
CA ILE A 12 0.22 3.50 5.70
C ILE A 12 0.09 2.92 4.29
N ILE A 13 -1.14 2.81 3.79
CA ILE A 13 -1.40 2.22 2.47
C ILE A 13 -0.69 3.03 1.39
N MET A 14 -0.73 4.37 1.47
CA MET A 14 -0.02 5.24 0.51
C MET A 14 1.50 5.12 0.57
N LYS A 15 2.09 4.61 1.64
CA LYS A 15 3.54 4.41 1.78
C LYS A 15 4.01 3.02 1.37
N LEU A 16 3.09 2.12 1.00
CA LEU A 16 3.46 0.80 0.51
C LEU A 16 4.28 0.92 -0.76
N ASP A 17 5.43 0.25 -0.75
CA ASP A 17 6.34 0.14 -1.88
C ASP A 17 6.24 -1.26 -2.52
N GLN A 18 6.64 -1.33 -3.78
CA GLN A 18 6.52 -2.55 -4.57
C GLN A 18 7.45 -3.66 -4.07
N GLU A 19 8.63 -3.32 -3.57
CA GLU A 19 9.62 -4.29 -3.12
C GLU A 19 9.13 -5.04 -1.87
N THR A 20 8.58 -4.30 -0.91
CA THR A 20 7.96 -4.87 0.30
C THR A 20 6.83 -5.82 -0.05
N ILE A 21 5.92 -5.42 -0.94
CA ILE A 21 4.81 -6.29 -1.37
C ILE A 21 5.33 -7.54 -2.10
N ASN A 22 6.28 -7.38 -3.02
CA ASN A 22 6.87 -8.50 -3.74
C ASN A 22 7.55 -9.49 -2.78
N ASN A 23 8.20 -8.99 -1.73
CA ASN A 23 8.82 -9.82 -0.71
C ASN A 23 7.78 -10.59 0.13
N LEU A 24 6.63 -9.97 0.44
CA LEU A 24 5.51 -10.65 1.11
C LEU A 24 4.90 -11.75 0.24
N ILE A 25 4.69 -11.47 -1.06
CA ILE A 25 4.19 -12.44 -2.04
C ILE A 25 5.15 -13.62 -2.18
N LYS A 26 6.46 -13.36 -2.28
CA LYS A 26 7.50 -14.39 -2.39
C LYS A 26 7.56 -15.30 -1.16
N LYS A 27 7.37 -14.73 0.04
CA LYS A 27 7.38 -15.48 1.31
C LYS A 27 6.08 -16.21 1.59
N SER A 28 4.99 -15.83 0.93
CA SER A 28 3.71 -16.50 1.10
C SER A 28 3.63 -17.81 0.33
N THR A 29 3.02 -18.82 0.94
CA THR A 29 2.73 -20.13 0.33
C THR A 29 1.27 -20.25 -0.10
N SER A 30 0.35 -19.50 0.52
CA SER A 30 -1.07 -19.44 0.19
C SER A 30 -1.31 -18.63 -1.08
N LYS A 31 -2.31 -19.03 -1.88
CA LYS A 31 -2.75 -18.26 -3.04
C LYS A 31 -3.57 -17.04 -2.60
N GLU A 32 -4.36 -17.19 -1.55
CA GLU A 32 -5.21 -16.15 -0.97
C GLU A 32 -4.38 -14.99 -0.43
N ASP A 33 -3.30 -15.28 0.29
CA ASP A 33 -2.36 -14.27 0.78
C ASP A 33 -1.67 -13.51 -0.36
N LYS A 34 -1.20 -14.22 -1.39
CA LYS A 34 -0.60 -13.60 -2.57
C LYS A 34 -1.58 -12.69 -3.29
N PHE A 35 -2.83 -13.13 -3.40
CA PHE A 35 -3.91 -12.33 -3.96
C PHE A 35 -4.16 -11.08 -3.09
N PHE A 36 -4.25 -11.24 -1.77
CA PHE A 36 -4.41 -10.13 -0.83
C PHE A 36 -3.29 -9.08 -0.95
N TYR A 37 -2.03 -9.50 -0.99
CA TYR A 37 -0.90 -8.58 -1.11
C TYR A 37 -0.89 -7.83 -2.46
N ASN A 38 -1.28 -8.50 -3.55
CA ASN A 38 -1.47 -7.84 -4.85
C ASN A 38 -2.57 -6.78 -4.79
N GLU A 39 -3.73 -7.12 -4.22
CA GLU A 39 -4.86 -6.19 -4.10
C GLU A 39 -4.53 -5.01 -3.18
N LEU A 40 -3.78 -5.24 -2.11
CA LEU A 40 -3.30 -4.20 -1.22
C LEU A 40 -2.38 -3.20 -1.95
N TYR A 41 -1.52 -3.70 -2.84
CA TYR A 41 -0.67 -2.83 -3.65
C TYR A 41 -1.46 -2.06 -4.70
N ASN A 42 -2.41 -2.73 -5.38
CA ASN A 42 -3.32 -2.08 -6.32
C ASN A 42 -4.08 -0.93 -5.66
N LEU A 43 -4.60 -1.14 -4.44
CA LEU A 43 -5.24 -0.10 -3.65
C LEU A 43 -4.28 1.08 -3.36
N SER A 44 -3.02 0.80 -2.99
CA SER A 44 -2.03 1.86 -2.77
C SER A 44 -1.79 2.72 -4.02
N LEU A 45 -1.75 2.11 -5.20
CA LEU A 45 -1.55 2.80 -6.46
C LEU A 45 -2.74 3.68 -6.80
N GLN A 46 -3.96 3.15 -6.66
CA GLN A 46 -5.19 3.90 -6.88
C GLN A 46 -5.26 5.13 -5.97
N MET A 47 -4.89 5.00 -4.69
CA MET A 47 -4.90 6.11 -3.76
C MET A 47 -3.85 7.18 -4.09
N LYS A 48 -2.64 6.78 -4.51
CA LYS A 48 -1.60 7.70 -5.00
C LYS A 48 -2.08 8.45 -6.25
N GLN A 49 -2.69 7.74 -7.20
CA GLN A 49 -3.22 8.34 -8.43
C GLN A 49 -4.37 9.31 -8.15
N GLN A 50 -5.30 8.96 -7.26
CA GLN A 50 -6.38 9.87 -6.86
C GLN A 50 -5.85 11.14 -6.19
N LYS A 51 -4.76 11.03 -5.41
CA LYS A 51 -4.11 12.20 -4.81
C LYS A 51 -3.52 13.11 -5.90
N LEU A 52 -2.75 12.55 -6.84
CA LEU A 52 -2.19 13.30 -7.96
C LEU A 52 -3.26 14.00 -8.80
N ILE A 53 -4.35 13.30 -9.15
CA ILE A 53 -5.47 13.89 -9.91
C ILE A 53 -6.11 15.08 -9.17
N LYS A 54 -6.18 15.03 -7.84
CA LYS A 54 -6.72 16.14 -7.03
C LYS A 54 -5.74 17.32 -6.96
N GLU A 55 -4.44 17.05 -6.96
CA GLU A 55 -3.39 18.06 -6.91
C GLU A 55 -3.16 18.73 -8.27
N GLU A 56 -3.32 18.00 -9.39
CA GLU A 56 -3.18 18.52 -10.76
C GLU A 56 -4.42 19.28 -11.28
N LYS A 57 -5.55 19.22 -10.58
CA LYS A 57 -6.79 19.92 -10.96
C LYS A 57 -6.87 21.38 -10.49
N TYR A 58 -5.79 21.94 -9.93
CA TYR A 58 -5.70 23.33 -9.47
C TYR A 58 -4.43 24.01 -10.01
#